data_AF-A0A0M1J2I5-F1
#
_entry.id   AF-A0A0M1J2I5-F1
#
_cell.length_a   1.000
_cell.length_b   1.000
_cell.length_c   1.000
_cell.angle_alpha   90.00
_cell.angle_beta   90.00
_cell.angle_gamma   90.00
#
_symmetry.space_group_name_H-M   'P 1'
#
loop_
_entity.id
_entity.type
_entity.pdbx_description
1 polymer ?
#
loop_
_entity_poly.entity_id
_entity_poly.type
_entity_poly.pdbx_seq_one_letter_code
_entity_poly.pdbx_strand_id
1 'polypeptide(L)'
;MLRWNIEVTFQEVRRHLGVETQRQWSDLAIARTTPALMALFSLVCLIALQTLKGGILPLRHTAWYNKKQAMFSDVLAFVRRTLWAEKFLHNSALNADRVELSRKDMDALLDRLAAVP
;
A
#
# COMPACT_ATOMS: atom_id res chain seq x y z
N MET A 1 5.91 -2.85 -27.91
CA MET A 1 6.96 -3.13 -26.92
C MET A 1 6.43 -2.84 -25.52
N LEU A 2 6.03 -3.86 -24.75
CA LEU A 2 5.61 -3.70 -23.33
C LEU A 2 5.96 -4.91 -22.43
N ARG A 3 6.69 -5.92 -22.97
CA ARG A 3 6.91 -7.20 -22.28
C ARG A 3 7.54 -7.04 -20.90
N TRP A 4 8.61 -6.25 -20.79
CA TRP A 4 9.30 -5.99 -19.53
C TRP A 4 8.42 -5.31 -18.47
N ASN A 5 7.53 -4.40 -18.88
CA ASN A 5 6.67 -3.69 -17.93
C ASN A 5 5.60 -4.63 -17.32
N ILE A 6 5.11 -5.56 -18.13
CA ILE A 6 4.18 -6.61 -17.68
C ILE A 6 4.88 -7.55 -16.68
N GLU A 7 6.11 -7.97 -16.98
CA GLU A 7 6.91 -8.81 -16.08
C GLU A 7 7.16 -8.12 -14.72
N VAL A 8 7.47 -6.81 -14.71
CA VAL A 8 7.62 -6.02 -13.48
C VAL A 8 6.32 -5.96 -12.70
N THR A 9 5.18 -5.76 -13.38
CA THR A 9 3.87 -5.75 -12.72
C THR A 9 3.58 -7.09 -12.04
N PHE A 10 3.82 -8.21 -12.72
CA PHE A 10 3.65 -9.53 -12.11
C PHE A 10 4.59 -9.76 -10.92
N GLN A 11 5.83 -9.29 -10.99
CA GLN A 11 6.78 -9.42 -9.89
C GLN A 11 6.34 -8.60 -8.66
N GLU A 12 5.92 -7.35 -8.86
CA GLU A 12 5.45 -6.46 -7.80
C GLU A 12 4.15 -6.98 -7.15
N VAL A 13 3.20 -7.46 -7.97
CA VAL A 13 1.93 -8.01 -7.49
C VAL A 13 2.16 -9.27 -6.65
N ARG A 14 3.05 -10.17 -7.05
CA ARG A 14 3.41 -11.35 -6.24
C ARG A 14 4.07 -10.95 -4.93
N ARG A 15 5.03 -10.03 -4.98
CA ARG A 15 5.79 -9.60 -3.80
C ARG A 15 4.93 -8.86 -2.78
N HIS A 16 4.03 -7.99 -3.22
CA HIS A 16 3.33 -7.04 -2.33
C HIS A 16 1.86 -7.37 -2.09
N LEU A 17 1.22 -8.09 -3.01
CA LEU A 17 -0.20 -8.49 -2.88
C LEU A 17 -0.37 -10.00 -2.70
N GLY A 18 0.72 -10.78 -2.77
CA GLY A 18 0.69 -12.22 -2.46
C GLY A 18 0.01 -13.07 -3.53
N VAL A 19 -0.02 -12.63 -4.79
CA VAL A 19 -0.35 -13.52 -5.91
C VAL A 19 0.62 -14.71 -5.89
N GLU A 20 0.11 -15.94 -6.02
CA GLU A 20 0.81 -17.22 -5.84
C GLU A 20 1.09 -17.65 -4.38
N THR A 21 0.71 -16.84 -3.39
CA THR A 21 0.79 -17.25 -1.96
C THR A 21 -0.55 -17.70 -1.39
N GLN A 22 -1.59 -17.81 -2.22
CA GLN A 22 -2.92 -18.25 -1.79
C GLN A 22 -2.88 -19.73 -1.35
N ARG A 23 -3.47 -20.02 -0.18
CA ARG A 23 -3.62 -21.40 0.33
C ARG A 23 -4.83 -22.16 -0.25
N GLN A 24 -5.56 -21.57 -1.18
CA GLN A 24 -6.71 -22.18 -1.84
C GLN A 24 -6.27 -22.82 -3.15
N TRP A 25 -6.49 -24.13 -3.29
CA TRP A 25 -6.00 -24.95 -4.41
C TRP A 25 -7.06 -25.22 -5.48
N SER A 26 -8.28 -24.69 -5.33
CA SER A 26 -9.30 -24.83 -6.36
C SER A 26 -9.02 -23.89 -7.53
N ASP A 27 -9.09 -24.41 -8.75
CA ASP A 27 -9.02 -23.62 -10.00
C ASP A 27 -9.97 -22.43 -9.98
N LEU A 28 -11.17 -22.63 -9.43
CA LEU A 28 -12.20 -21.61 -9.35
C LEU A 28 -11.87 -20.52 -8.33
N ALA A 29 -11.13 -20.85 -7.26
CA ALA A 29 -10.62 -19.85 -6.32
C ALA A 29 -9.54 -19.00 -6.98
N ILE A 30 -8.58 -19.64 -7.67
CA ILE A 30 -7.49 -18.95 -8.40
C ILE A 30 -8.07 -18.03 -9.48
N ALA A 31 -9.04 -18.52 -10.26
CA ALA A 31 -9.71 -17.76 -11.31
C ALA A 31 -10.42 -16.50 -10.79
N ARG A 32 -10.82 -16.47 -9.52
CA ARG A 32 -11.45 -15.30 -8.88
C ARG A 32 -10.43 -14.36 -8.23
N THR A 33 -9.46 -14.91 -7.50
CA THR A 33 -8.55 -14.09 -6.68
C THR A 33 -7.50 -13.38 -7.51
N THR A 34 -7.00 -14.01 -8.57
CA THR A 34 -5.96 -13.41 -9.43
C THR A 34 -6.42 -12.11 -10.11
N PRO A 35 -7.58 -12.06 -10.80
CA PRO A 35 -8.06 -10.79 -11.37
C PRO A 35 -8.42 -9.76 -10.30
N ALA A 36 -8.91 -10.17 -9.13
CA ALA A 36 -9.19 -9.26 -8.02
C ALA A 36 -7.92 -8.59 -7.48
N LEU A 37 -6.81 -9.32 -7.36
CA LEU A 37 -5.53 -8.75 -6.92
C LEU A 37 -4.92 -7.84 -7.99
N MET A 38 -5.07 -8.16 -9.28
CA MET A 38 -4.68 -7.26 -10.38
C MET A 38 -5.53 -5.99 -10.40
N ALA A 39 -6.83 -6.09 -10.13
CA ALA A 39 -7.71 -4.93 -10.00
C ALA A 39 -7.30 -4.07 -8.79
N LEU A 40 -6.94 -4.69 -7.66
CA LEU A 40 -6.46 -3.98 -6.47
C LEU A 40 -5.15 -3.22 -6.76
N PHE A 41 -4.21 -3.83 -7.49
CA PHE A 41 -2.99 -3.15 -7.94
C PHE A 41 -3.32 -1.87 -8.73
N SER A 42 -4.21 -1.97 -9.72
CA SER A 42 -4.65 -0.83 -10.52
C SER A 42 -5.34 0.24 -9.67
N LEU A 43 -6.20 -0.17 -8.73
CA LEU A 43 -6.90 0.74 -7.84
C LEU A 43 -5.92 1.53 -6.96
N VAL A 44 -4.91 0.87 -6.39
CA VAL A 44 -3.87 1.53 -5.58
C VAL A 44 -3.13 2.60 -6.41
N CYS A 45 -2.77 2.28 -7.65
CA CYS A 45 -2.15 3.25 -8.56
C CYS A 45 -3.07 4.45 -8.85
N LEU A 46 -4.35 4.21 -9.12
CA LEU A 46 -5.34 5.27 -9.38
C LEU A 46 -5.56 6.17 -8.16
N ILE A 47 -5.69 5.58 -6.96
CA ILE A 47 -5.84 6.34 -5.71
C ILE A 47 -4.62 7.23 -5.50
N ALA A 48 -3.40 6.71 -5.72
CA ALA A 48 -2.19 7.49 -5.58
C ALA A 48 -2.14 8.65 -6.58
N LEU A 49 -2.46 8.40 -7.86
CA LEU A 49 -2.52 9.44 -8.90
C LEU A 49 -3.51 10.55 -8.52
N GLN A 50 -4.70 10.17 -8.06
CA GLN A 50 -5.74 11.13 -7.67
C GLN A 50 -5.38 11.92 -6.41
N THR A 51 -4.74 11.27 -5.43
CA THR A 51 -4.32 11.93 -4.17
C THR A 51 -3.18 12.90 -4.42
N LEU A 52 -2.26 12.56 -5.35
CA LEU A 52 -1.08 13.37 -5.61
C LEU A 52 -1.39 14.63 -6.43
N LYS A 53 -2.44 14.62 -7.28
CA LYS A 53 -2.86 15.75 -8.14
C LYS A 53 -1.71 16.44 -8.89
N GLY A 54 -0.69 15.67 -9.31
CA GLY A 54 0.51 16.19 -9.99
C GLY A 54 1.67 16.58 -9.07
N GLY A 55 1.58 16.36 -7.77
CA GLY A 55 2.68 16.48 -6.81
C GLY A 55 3.74 15.40 -6.96
N ILE A 56 4.74 15.43 -6.08
CA ILE A 56 5.86 14.46 -6.09
C ILE A 56 5.57 13.34 -5.10
N LEU A 57 5.66 12.09 -5.55
CA LEU A 57 5.49 10.93 -4.67
C LEU A 57 6.70 10.85 -3.72
N PRO A 58 6.50 10.75 -2.39
CA PRO A 58 7.61 10.57 -1.46
C PRO A 58 8.25 9.19 -1.68
N LEU A 59 9.45 9.19 -2.26
CA LEU A 59 10.24 7.99 -2.51
C LEU A 59 10.77 7.41 -1.18
N ARG A 60 10.68 6.10 -1.00
CA ARG A 60 11.41 5.43 0.08
C ARG A 60 12.85 5.25 -0.35
N HIS A 61 13.76 5.87 0.39
CA HIS A 61 15.18 5.67 0.22
C HIS A 61 15.70 4.71 1.29
N THR A 62 16.66 3.87 0.89
CA THR A 62 17.45 3.09 1.84
C THR A 62 18.79 3.79 2.02
N ALA A 63 19.44 3.61 3.17
CA ALA A 63 20.73 4.25 3.44
C ALA A 63 21.82 3.91 2.39
N TRP A 64 21.69 2.76 1.73
CA TRP A 64 22.68 2.20 0.81
C TRP A 64 22.35 2.41 -0.67
N TYR A 65 21.12 2.79 -1.01
CA TYR A 65 20.70 2.94 -2.41
C TYR A 65 19.78 4.13 -2.62
N ASN A 66 20.24 5.06 -3.46
CA ASN A 66 19.46 6.22 -3.86
C ASN A 66 18.58 5.89 -5.07
N LYS A 67 17.32 5.56 -4.79
CA LYS A 67 16.33 5.22 -5.80
C LYS A 67 15.78 6.48 -6.47
N LYS A 68 15.91 6.55 -7.80
CA LYS A 68 15.46 7.71 -8.62
C LYS A 68 14.02 7.60 -9.15
N GLN A 69 13.47 6.39 -9.19
CA GLN A 69 12.15 6.13 -9.78
C GLN A 69 11.25 5.48 -8.75
N ALA A 70 9.98 5.88 -8.69
CA ALA A 70 8.99 5.26 -7.81
C ALA A 70 8.65 3.85 -8.30
N MET A 71 8.57 2.90 -7.36
CA MET A 71 8.03 1.56 -7.64
C MET A 71 6.65 1.42 -6.97
N PHE A 72 5.94 0.34 -7.31
CA PHE A 72 4.63 0.07 -6.71
C PHE A 72 4.69 -0.04 -5.18
N SER A 73 5.78 -0.57 -4.61
CA SER A 73 6.01 -0.55 -3.16
C SER A 73 5.94 0.85 -2.52
N ASP A 74 6.42 1.90 -3.20
CA ASP A 74 6.34 3.29 -2.73
C ASP A 74 4.90 3.80 -2.80
N VAL A 75 4.23 3.51 -3.91
CA VAL A 75 2.82 3.87 -4.16
C VAL A 75 1.92 3.22 -3.11
N LEU A 76 2.08 1.92 -2.87
CA LEU A 76 1.32 1.17 -1.87
C LEU A 76 1.57 1.71 -0.46
N ALA A 77 2.82 2.04 -0.13
CA ALA A 77 3.15 2.65 1.14
C ALA A 77 2.54 4.05 1.32
N PHE A 78 2.55 4.85 0.25
CA PHE A 78 1.93 6.17 0.23
C PHE A 78 0.42 6.07 0.45
N VAL A 79 -0.28 5.25 -0.32
CA VAL A 79 -1.74 5.05 -0.15
C VAL A 79 -2.08 4.50 1.22
N ARG A 80 -1.27 3.60 1.78
CA ARG A 80 -1.47 3.12 3.16
C ARG A 80 -1.36 4.25 4.18
N ARG A 81 -0.35 5.12 4.04
CA ARG A 81 -0.15 6.27 4.93
C ARG A 81 -1.28 7.29 4.81
N THR A 82 -1.76 7.57 3.61
CA THR A 82 -2.87 8.53 3.41
C THR A 82 -4.15 8.00 4.05
N LEU A 83 -4.48 6.72 3.86
CA LEU A 83 -5.61 6.09 4.53
C LEU A 83 -5.47 6.09 6.06
N TRP A 84 -4.25 5.92 6.59
CA TRP A 84 -4.01 6.00 8.04
C TRP A 84 -4.14 7.41 8.58
N ALA A 85 -3.63 8.42 7.85
CA ALA A 85 -3.76 9.81 8.23
C ALA A 85 -5.23 10.23 8.30
N GLU A 86 -6.03 9.88 7.29
CA GLU A 86 -7.48 10.14 7.32
C GLU A 86 -8.19 9.42 8.48
N LYS A 87 -7.75 8.20 8.83
CA LYS A 87 -8.40 7.45 9.92
C LYS A 87 -8.04 7.96 11.32
N PHE A 88 -6.77 8.27 11.57
CA PHE A 88 -6.26 8.55 12.91
C PHE A 88 -5.92 10.01 13.17
N LEU A 89 -5.60 10.79 12.12
CA LEU A 89 -5.15 12.17 12.24
C LEU A 89 -6.22 13.20 11.86
N HIS A 90 -7.37 12.78 11.32
CA HIS A 90 -8.48 13.69 10.97
C HIS A 90 -8.98 14.53 12.17
N ASN A 91 -8.85 14.02 13.39
CA ASN A 91 -9.24 14.75 14.62
C ASN A 91 -8.04 15.30 15.41
N SER A 92 -6.81 15.22 14.86
CA SER A 92 -5.61 15.74 15.51
C SER A 92 -5.56 17.27 15.35
N ALA A 93 -6.20 18.02 16.24
CA ALA A 93 -6.08 19.47 16.24
C ALA A 93 -4.65 19.90 16.62
N LEU A 94 -4.12 20.90 15.91
CA LEU A 94 -2.77 21.46 16.13
C LEU A 94 -2.53 22.00 17.55
N ASN A 95 -3.61 22.32 18.27
CA ASN A 95 -3.61 22.82 19.65
C ASN A 95 -4.46 21.93 20.58
N ALA A 96 -4.54 20.63 20.32
CA ALA A 96 -5.23 19.73 21.22
C ALA A 96 -4.38 19.47 22.47
N ASP A 97 -4.94 19.80 23.64
CA ASP A 97 -4.58 19.15 24.89
C ASP A 97 -4.58 17.64 24.63
N ARG A 98 -3.54 16.93 25.10
CA ARG A 98 -3.26 15.51 24.83
C ARG A 98 -4.55 14.70 24.62
N VAL A 99 -4.91 14.41 23.36
CA VAL A 99 -6.05 13.54 23.06
C VAL A 99 -5.58 12.12 23.33
N GLU A 100 -6.12 11.51 24.38
CA GLU A 100 -5.91 10.09 24.65
C GLU A 100 -6.48 9.28 23.49
N LEU A 101 -5.60 8.64 22.72
CA LEU A 101 -6.00 7.69 21.68
C LEU A 101 -6.83 6.59 22.35
N SER A 102 -8.01 6.30 21.80
CA SER A 102 -8.83 5.19 22.26
C SER A 102 -8.00 3.91 22.25
N ARG A 103 -8.12 3.09 23.30
CA ARG A 103 -7.34 1.84 23.42
C ARG A 103 -7.51 0.92 22.20
N LYS A 104 -8.70 0.94 21.59
CA LYS A 104 -8.98 0.22 20.33
C LYS A 104 -8.15 0.73 19.15
N ASP A 105 -7.95 2.04 19.04
CA ASP A 105 -7.14 2.66 17.99
C ASP A 105 -5.65 2.44 18.23
N MET A 106 -5.22 2.45 19.50
CA MET A 106 -3.86 2.08 19.90
C MET A 106 -3.54 0.62 19.55
N ASP A 107 -4.38 -0.33 19.94
CA ASP A 107 -4.18 -1.74 19.64
C ASP A 107 -4.19 -1.97 18.11
N ALA A 108 -5.10 -1.30 17.38
CA ALA A 108 -5.12 -1.36 15.93
C ALA A 108 -3.86 -0.77 15.27
N LEU A 109 -3.28 0.30 15.81
CA LEU A 109 -2.01 0.86 15.33
C LEU A 109 -0.86 -0.09 15.64
N LEU A 110 -0.80 -0.66 16.84
CA LEU A 110 0.24 -1.59 17.26
C LEU A 110 0.23 -2.85 16.40
N ASP A 111 -0.93 -3.48 16.18
CA ASP A 111 -1.05 -4.65 15.31
C ASP A 111 -0.60 -4.34 13.88
N ARG A 112 -0.93 -3.16 13.36
CA ARG A 112 -0.60 -2.75 11.98
C ARG A 112 0.87 -2.37 11.81
N LEU A 113 1.52 -1.84 12.85
CA LEU A 113 2.95 -1.55 12.87
C LEU A 113 3.79 -2.81 13.17
N ALA A 114 3.24 -3.77 13.92
CA ALA A 114 3.87 -5.06 14.17
C ALA A 114 3.80 -5.98 12.94
N ALA A 115 2.71 -5.89 12.15
CA ALA A 115 2.50 -6.67 10.94
C ALA A 115 3.37 -6.25 9.73
N VAL A 116 4.58 -5.71 9.96
CA VAL A 116 5.51 -5.41 8.86
C VAL A 116 5.88 -6.71 8.13
N PRO A 117 5.61 -6.81 6.81
CA PRO A 117 6.10 -7.91 5.98
C PRO A 117 7.54 -7.70 5.51
#